data_AF-A0A952WUM4-F1
#
_entry.id   AF-A0A952WUM4-F1
#
_cell.length_a   1.000
_cell.length_b   1.000
_cell.length_c   1.000
_cell.angle_alpha   90.00
_cell.angle_beta   90.00
_cell.angle_gamma   90.00
#
_symmetry.space_group_name_H-M   'P 1'
#
loop_
_entity.id
_entity.type
_entity.pdbx_description
1 polymer ?
#
loop_
_entity_poly.entity_id
_entity_poly.type
_entity_poly.pdbx_seq_one_letter_code
_entity_poly.pdbx_strand_id
1 'polypeptide(L)'
;MTNAQRWGRRLSQISAAALHARAGRASSPRARRGGDPAMLELLEQRLHLAVIMWDGGPTGTGTNFHDPVNWVGDVLPGSEDDAVIDIAAGPTITITANITLNSLTSDRALTQSGGTLTLNEASAFNAQYTLSG
;
A
#
# COMPACT_ATOMS: atom_id res chain seq x y z
N MET A 1 40.56 56.61 56.98
CA MET A 1 39.74 57.17 58.08
C MET A 1 38.75 58.10 57.37
N THR A 2 37.43 57.93 57.43
CA THR A 2 36.58 58.05 58.64
C THR A 2 35.16 57.58 58.34
N ASN A 3 34.48 57.06 59.36
CA ASN A 3 33.06 57.25 59.73
C ASN A 3 31.93 56.86 58.76
N ALA A 4 31.04 55.93 59.13
CA ALA A 4 29.91 56.08 60.09
C ALA A 4 28.62 56.39 59.31
N GLN A 5 27.67 55.46 59.30
CA GLN A 5 26.53 55.38 60.22
C GLN A 5 25.24 56.05 59.70
N ARG A 6 24.17 55.22 59.75
CA ARG A 6 22.83 55.52 60.28
C ARG A 6 21.73 56.12 59.34
N TRP A 7 20.79 55.20 59.03
CA TRP A 7 19.31 55.24 59.11
C TRP A 7 18.46 56.34 58.45
N GLY A 8 17.52 55.87 57.60
CA GLY A 8 16.09 55.94 57.95
C GLY A 8 15.14 56.34 56.82
N ARG A 9 14.15 55.47 56.50
CA ARG A 9 12.71 55.74 56.74
C ARG A 9 11.77 54.69 56.11
N ARG A 10 10.91 54.18 57.00
CA ARG A 10 9.45 53.90 56.89
C ARG A 10 8.92 52.69 56.11
N LEU A 11 8.21 51.89 56.91
CA LEU A 11 7.28 50.80 56.62
C LEU A 11 5.96 51.31 55.99
N SER A 12 5.36 50.50 55.11
CA SER A 12 3.97 49.99 55.24
C SER A 12 3.64 49.11 54.03
N GLN A 13 3.56 47.79 54.23
CA GLN A 13 2.32 46.99 54.29
C GLN A 13 1.63 46.76 52.94
N ILE A 14 1.56 45.49 52.52
CA ILE A 14 0.34 44.64 52.47
C ILE A 14 0.72 43.31 51.80
N SER A 15 0.28 42.22 52.40
CA SER A 15 0.54 40.82 52.04
C SER A 15 -0.25 40.34 50.82
N ALA A 16 0.36 39.44 50.03
CA ALA A 16 -0.11 38.06 49.77
C ALA A 16 0.14 37.59 48.32
N ALA A 17 1.08 36.63 48.24
CA ALA A 17 1.07 35.43 47.40
C ALA A 17 0.62 35.52 45.93
N ALA A 18 1.61 35.44 45.02
CA ALA A 18 1.49 34.62 43.82
C ALA A 18 2.85 33.98 43.50
N LEU A 19 2.81 32.68 43.23
CA LEU A 19 3.93 31.76 43.18
C LEU A 19 4.91 32.03 42.03
N HIS A 20 6.21 32.05 42.38
CA HIS A 20 7.33 31.42 41.68
C HIS A 20 7.25 31.29 40.15
N ALA A 21 7.68 32.34 39.46
CA ALA A 21 8.30 32.18 38.15
C ALA A 21 9.67 31.50 38.32
N ARG A 22 9.79 30.24 37.89
CA ARG A 22 11.08 29.59 37.65
C ARG A 22 11.25 29.37 36.16
N ALA A 23 12.11 30.20 35.57
CA ALA A 23 12.76 29.87 34.32
C ALA A 23 13.59 28.60 34.48
N GLY A 24 13.52 27.70 33.50
CA GLY A 24 14.49 26.62 33.35
C GLY A 24 13.91 25.32 32.80
N ARG A 25 13.88 25.18 31.48
CA ARG A 25 14.59 24.14 30.71
C ARG A 25 14.11 24.15 29.26
N ALA A 26 15.00 24.55 28.37
CA ALA A 26 14.95 24.10 26.98
C ALA A 26 15.14 22.58 26.97
N SER A 27 14.14 21.84 26.48
CA SER A 27 14.27 20.43 26.12
C SER A 27 13.25 20.08 25.03
N SER A 28 13.72 20.17 23.80
CA SER A 28 13.35 19.38 22.62
C SER A 28 11.91 19.50 22.07
N PRO A 29 11.73 19.97 20.81
CA PRO A 29 10.52 19.65 20.08
C PRO A 29 10.55 18.14 19.86
N ARG A 30 9.61 17.45 20.49
CA ARG A 30 9.35 16.03 20.21
C ARG A 30 8.87 15.97 18.77
N ALA A 31 9.81 15.77 17.86
CA ALA A 31 9.55 15.46 16.47
C ALA A 31 8.55 14.31 16.48
N ARG A 32 7.31 14.61 16.13
CA ARG A 32 6.27 13.63 15.89
C ARG A 32 6.73 12.88 14.66
N ARG A 33 7.44 11.77 14.86
CA ARG A 33 7.58 10.70 13.87
C ARG A 33 6.23 9.99 13.79
N GLY A 34 5.21 10.69 13.28
CA GLY A 34 4.09 10.04 12.60
C GLY A 34 4.47 10.03 11.14
N GLY A 35 4.48 8.85 10.51
CA GLY A 35 4.72 8.76 9.07
C GLY A 35 3.74 9.69 8.35
N ASP A 36 4.23 10.39 7.32
CA ASP A 36 3.37 11.24 6.50
C ASP A 36 2.22 10.39 5.96
N PRO A 37 0.95 10.76 6.20
CA PRO A 37 -0.19 10.10 5.59
C PRO A 37 -0.05 10.06 4.07
N ALA A 38 0.53 11.10 3.48
CA ALA A 38 0.84 11.17 2.05
C ALA A 38 1.83 10.08 1.58
N MET A 39 2.76 9.63 2.44
CA MET A 39 3.66 8.53 2.11
C MET A 39 2.93 7.18 2.23
N LEU A 40 2.01 7.04 3.18
CA LEU A 40 1.14 5.87 3.25
C LEU A 40 0.14 5.84 2.09
N GLU A 41 -0.45 6.97 1.70
CA GLU A 41 -1.32 7.11 0.52
C GLU A 41 -0.57 6.86 -0.79
N LEU A 42 0.68 7.34 -0.92
CA LEU A 42 1.52 7.03 -2.07
C LEU A 42 1.92 5.55 -2.10
N LEU A 43 2.12 4.94 -0.93
CA LEU A 43 2.35 3.51 -0.82
C LEU A 43 1.07 2.73 -1.15
N GLU A 44 -0.10 3.10 -0.67
CA GLU A 44 -1.39 2.49 -1.04
C GLU A 44 -1.68 2.63 -2.55
N GLN A 45 -1.27 3.74 -3.18
CA GLN A 45 -1.36 3.93 -4.64
C GLN A 45 -0.36 3.09 -5.44
N ARG A 46 0.79 2.73 -4.88
CA ARG A 46 1.79 1.86 -5.54
C ARG A 46 1.68 0.39 -5.13
N LEU A 47 0.99 0.09 -4.04
CA LEU A 47 0.77 -1.24 -3.49
C LEU A 47 -0.58 -1.84 -3.95
N HIS A 48 -1.40 -1.05 -4.67
CA HIS A 48 -2.59 -1.55 -5.37
C HIS A 48 -2.28 -2.35 -6.64
N LEU A 49 -1.03 -2.36 -7.11
CA LEU A 49 -0.59 -3.28 -8.16
C LEU A 49 -0.11 -4.58 -7.51
N ALA A 50 -1.02 -5.53 -7.30
CA ALA A 50 -0.64 -6.85 -6.80
C ALA A 50 -0.28 -7.77 -7.98
N VAL A 51 0.80 -8.54 -7.82
CA VAL A 51 1.08 -9.68 -8.71
C VAL A 51 0.28 -10.86 -8.18
N ILE A 52 -0.64 -11.37 -8.98
CA ILE A 52 -1.46 -12.53 -8.63
C ILE A 52 -1.09 -13.68 -9.57
N MET A 53 -0.56 -14.74 -8.97
CA MET A 53 -0.06 -15.90 -9.69
C MET A 53 -1.15 -16.94 -9.88
N TRP A 54 -1.12 -17.63 -11.01
CA TRP A 54 -1.93 -18.80 -11.27
C TRP A 54 -1.38 -20.01 -10.51
N ASP A 55 -2.22 -20.70 -9.76
CA ASP A 55 -1.88 -21.98 -9.12
C ASP A 55 -2.62 -23.17 -9.74
N GLY A 56 -3.63 -22.91 -10.58
CA GLY A 56 -4.46 -23.95 -11.21
C GLY A 56 -5.33 -24.72 -10.20
N GLY A 57 -5.53 -24.16 -9.01
CA GLY A 57 -6.39 -24.64 -7.96
C GLY A 57 -5.95 -25.96 -7.32
N PRO A 58 -6.86 -26.65 -6.61
CA PRO A 58 -6.52 -27.80 -5.79
C PRO A 58 -5.87 -28.96 -6.58
N THR A 59 -6.10 -29.04 -7.89
CA THR A 59 -5.52 -30.06 -8.76
C THR A 59 -4.25 -29.60 -9.47
N GLY A 60 -3.93 -28.31 -9.46
CA GLY A 60 -2.85 -27.71 -10.24
C GLY A 60 -3.12 -27.68 -11.76
N THR A 61 -4.32 -28.06 -12.20
CA THR A 61 -4.66 -28.26 -13.62
C THR A 61 -5.91 -27.50 -14.04
N GLY A 62 -6.35 -26.52 -13.26
CA GLY A 62 -7.46 -25.65 -13.60
C GLY A 62 -7.36 -25.09 -15.02
N THR A 63 -8.51 -24.82 -15.61
CA THR A 63 -8.63 -24.29 -16.98
C THR A 63 -9.53 -23.08 -17.08
N ASN A 64 -10.33 -22.77 -16.07
CA ASN A 64 -11.21 -21.61 -16.10
C ASN A 64 -10.49 -20.38 -15.57
N PHE A 65 -10.15 -19.42 -16.44
CA PHE A 65 -9.46 -18.19 -16.05
C PHE A 65 -10.24 -17.40 -14.99
N HIS A 66 -11.57 -17.46 -15.04
CA HIS A 66 -12.49 -16.66 -14.22
C HIS A 66 -12.82 -17.28 -12.86
N ASP A 67 -12.31 -18.47 -12.57
CA ASP A 67 -12.53 -19.13 -11.29
C ASP A 67 -11.45 -18.66 -10.29
N PRO A 68 -11.80 -17.91 -9.23
CA PRO A 68 -10.81 -17.41 -8.26
C PRO A 68 -9.96 -18.52 -7.65
N VAL A 69 -10.49 -19.75 -7.54
CA VAL A 69 -9.78 -20.89 -6.96
C VAL A 69 -8.54 -21.29 -7.75
N ASN A 70 -8.36 -20.82 -9.00
CA ASN A 70 -7.19 -21.11 -9.81
C ASN A 70 -6.05 -20.09 -9.66
N TRP A 71 -6.24 -19.11 -8.76
CA TRP A 71 -5.30 -18.05 -8.49
C TRP A 71 -4.87 -18.11 -7.03
N VAL A 72 -3.60 -17.80 -6.77
CA VAL A 72 -3.03 -17.78 -5.43
C VAL A 72 -3.85 -16.85 -4.52
N GLY A 73 -4.32 -17.41 -3.41
CA GLY A 73 -5.16 -16.69 -2.44
C GLY A 73 -6.66 -16.74 -2.76
N ASP A 74 -7.07 -17.59 -3.70
CA ASP A 74 -8.46 -17.78 -4.12
C ASP A 74 -9.12 -16.46 -4.56
N VAL A 75 -8.35 -15.59 -5.24
CA VAL A 75 -8.76 -14.24 -5.64
C VAL A 75 -8.53 -14.03 -7.13
N LEU A 76 -9.58 -13.57 -7.83
CA LEU A 76 -9.50 -13.24 -9.25
C LEU A 76 -8.79 -11.89 -9.44
N PRO A 77 -7.76 -11.79 -10.32
CA PRO A 77 -7.10 -10.52 -10.60
C PRO A 77 -8.04 -9.48 -11.23
N GLY A 78 -7.91 -8.23 -10.80
CA GLY A 78 -8.65 -7.07 -11.29
C GLY A 78 -7.81 -6.12 -12.15
N SER A 79 -8.38 -4.94 -12.47
CA SER A 79 -7.80 -3.98 -13.41
C SER A 79 -6.47 -3.35 -13.00
N GLU A 80 -6.13 -3.47 -11.73
CA GLU A 80 -4.89 -2.97 -11.14
C GLU A 80 -3.89 -4.11 -10.92
N ASP A 81 -4.26 -5.37 -11.15
CA ASP A 81 -3.40 -6.51 -10.85
C ASP A 81 -2.61 -7.00 -12.07
N ASP A 82 -1.38 -7.44 -11.80
CA ASP A 82 -0.53 -8.16 -12.76
C ASP A 82 -0.81 -9.66 -12.63
N ALA A 83 -1.52 -10.22 -13.63
CA ALA A 83 -1.81 -11.64 -13.68
C ALA A 83 -0.63 -12.41 -14.28
N VAL A 84 -0.13 -13.42 -13.57
CA VAL A 84 1.02 -14.23 -14.01
C VAL A 84 0.66 -15.71 -14.05
N ILE A 85 0.78 -16.32 -15.24
CA ILE A 85 0.66 -17.75 -15.47
C ILE A 85 2.04 -18.26 -15.91
N ASP A 86 2.91 -18.60 -14.95
CA ASP A 86 4.31 -19.00 -15.17
C ASP A 86 4.51 -20.52 -15.29
N ILE A 87 3.43 -21.26 -15.54
CA ILE A 87 3.43 -22.72 -15.69
C ILE A 87 3.07 -23.08 -17.13
N ALA A 88 4.07 -23.44 -17.93
CA ALA A 88 3.87 -23.76 -19.35
C ALA A 88 3.09 -25.08 -19.59
N ALA A 89 3.24 -26.05 -18.69
CA ALA A 89 2.60 -27.36 -18.82
C ALA A 89 1.14 -27.33 -18.35
N GLY A 90 0.27 -28.05 -19.08
CA GLY A 90 -1.12 -28.25 -18.69
C GLY A 90 -2.10 -27.99 -19.84
N PRO A 91 -3.40 -28.24 -19.62
CA PRO A 91 -4.44 -27.99 -20.62
C PRO A 91 -4.61 -26.49 -20.92
N THR A 92 -5.13 -26.13 -22.09
CA THR A 92 -5.41 -24.73 -22.44
C THR A 92 -6.36 -24.08 -21.43
N ILE A 93 -6.05 -22.84 -21.02
CA ILE A 93 -6.90 -22.03 -20.13
C ILE A 93 -7.89 -21.23 -21.00
N THR A 94 -9.15 -21.14 -20.56
CA THR A 94 -10.23 -20.49 -21.30
C THR A 94 -10.66 -19.18 -20.65
N ILE A 95 -10.84 -18.15 -21.49
CA ILE A 95 -11.39 -16.84 -21.13
C ILE A 95 -12.75 -16.71 -21.84
N THR A 96 -13.83 -16.68 -21.06
CA THR A 96 -15.21 -16.73 -21.58
C THR A 96 -16.05 -15.49 -21.25
N ALA A 97 -15.57 -14.63 -20.36
CA ALA A 97 -16.23 -13.41 -19.92
C ALA A 97 -15.28 -12.21 -19.93
N ASN A 98 -15.83 -11.01 -19.71
CA ASN A 98 -15.05 -9.78 -19.66
C ASN A 98 -14.10 -9.79 -18.46
N ILE A 99 -12.85 -9.38 -18.68
CA ILE A 99 -11.86 -9.18 -17.63
C ILE A 99 -10.98 -7.98 -18.02
N THR A 100 -10.64 -7.15 -17.04
CA THR A 100 -9.67 -6.05 -17.20
C THR A 100 -8.56 -6.30 -16.20
N LEU A 101 -7.31 -6.21 -16.67
CA LEU A 101 -6.10 -6.45 -15.89
C LEU A 101 -5.13 -5.29 -16.09
N ASN A 102 -4.19 -5.11 -15.16
CA ASN A 102 -3.07 -4.22 -15.42
C ASN A 102 -2.19 -4.82 -16.52
N SER A 103 -1.68 -6.03 -16.29
CA SER A 103 -0.97 -6.81 -17.29
C SER A 103 -1.30 -8.31 -17.19
N LEU A 104 -1.02 -9.06 -18.26
CA LEU A 104 -1.07 -10.51 -18.27
C LEU A 104 0.23 -11.06 -18.87
N THR A 105 0.93 -11.89 -18.11
CA THR A 105 2.03 -12.73 -18.61
C THR A 105 1.60 -14.18 -18.56
N SER A 106 1.62 -14.88 -19.69
CA SER A 106 1.23 -16.29 -19.77
C SER A 106 2.21 -17.15 -20.55
N ASP A 107 2.76 -18.15 -19.87
CA ASP A 107 3.52 -19.26 -20.44
C ASP A 107 2.63 -20.44 -20.86
N ARG A 108 1.34 -20.40 -20.50
CA ARG A 108 0.34 -21.41 -20.86
C ARG A 108 -0.51 -20.96 -22.04
N ALA A 109 -0.96 -21.92 -22.85
CA ALA A 109 -1.87 -21.63 -23.96
C ALA A 109 -3.21 -21.09 -23.44
N LEU A 110 -3.71 -20.03 -24.09
CA LEU A 110 -4.98 -19.40 -23.77
C LEU A 110 -5.93 -19.44 -24.97
N THR A 111 -7.21 -19.66 -24.70
CA THR A 111 -8.29 -19.47 -25.68
C THR A 111 -9.31 -18.47 -25.13
N GLN A 112 -9.44 -17.31 -25.79
CA GLN A 112 -10.55 -16.39 -25.57
C GLN A 112 -11.70 -16.80 -26.49
N SER A 113 -12.77 -17.34 -25.91
CA SER A 113 -13.98 -17.78 -26.63
C SER A 113 -15.20 -16.92 -26.34
N GLY A 114 -15.05 -15.87 -25.54
CA GLY A 114 -16.11 -14.95 -25.19
C GLY A 114 -15.58 -13.73 -24.44
N GLY A 115 -16.42 -12.69 -24.34
CA GLY A 115 -16.11 -11.46 -23.63
C GLY A 115 -14.95 -10.66 -24.24
N THR A 116 -14.44 -9.71 -23.46
CA THR A 116 -13.30 -8.84 -23.78
C THR A 116 -12.20 -8.99 -22.73
N LEU A 117 -10.97 -9.22 -23.17
CA LEU A 117 -9.76 -9.11 -22.36
C LEU A 117 -9.15 -7.71 -22.57
N THR A 118 -9.20 -6.87 -21.55
CA THR A 118 -8.58 -5.53 -21.55
C THR A 118 -7.30 -5.55 -20.73
N LEU A 119 -6.19 -5.06 -21.30
CA LEU A 119 -4.88 -5.01 -20.65
C LEU A 119 -4.42 -3.54 -20.66
N ASN A 120 -4.21 -2.96 -19.48
CA ASN A 120 -3.87 -1.54 -19.35
C ASN A 120 -2.39 -1.25 -19.69
N GLU A 121 -1.53 -2.23 -19.48
CA GLU A 121 -0.09 -2.16 -19.66
C GLU A 121 0.45 -3.27 -20.57
N ALA A 122 1.75 -3.19 -20.88
CA ALA A 122 2.43 -4.19 -21.71
C ALA A 122 2.25 -5.60 -21.13
N SER A 123 1.86 -6.54 -22.01
CA SER A 123 1.54 -7.92 -21.66
C SER A 123 2.26 -8.89 -22.58
N ALA A 124 2.44 -10.14 -22.12
CA ALA A 124 3.20 -11.16 -22.82
C ALA A 124 2.44 -12.48 -22.91
N PHE A 125 2.33 -13.02 -24.12
CA PHE A 125 1.79 -14.35 -24.38
C PHE A 125 2.91 -15.21 -24.98
N ASN A 126 3.59 -15.97 -24.12
CA ASN A 126 4.75 -16.76 -24.50
C ASN A 126 4.34 -18.12 -25.11
N ALA A 127 3.08 -18.52 -24.93
CA ALA A 127 2.44 -19.65 -25.59
C ALA A 127 1.33 -19.20 -26.55
N GLN A 128 0.69 -20.16 -27.22
CA GLN A 128 -0.38 -19.89 -28.18
C GLN A 128 -1.55 -19.12 -27.52
N TYR A 129 -1.89 -17.97 -28.10
CA TYR A 129 -3.11 -17.24 -27.81
C TYR A 129 -4.09 -17.43 -28.96
N THR A 130 -5.28 -17.97 -28.68
CA THR A 130 -6.33 -18.18 -29.68
C THR A 130 -7.55 -17.31 -29.36
N LEU A 131 -7.97 -16.49 -30.32
CA LEU A 131 -9.26 -15.81 -30.28
C LEU A 131 -10.26 -16.60 -31.14
N SER A 132 -11.27 -17.19 -30.51
CA SER A 132 -12.35 -17.92 -31.19
C SER A 132 -13.67 -17.17 -30.99
N GLY A 133 -14.35 -16.84 -32.08
CA GLY A 133 -15.66 -16.18 -32.09
C GLY A 133 -16.77 -17.10 -32.55
#